data_AF-A0A5M9L6A9-F1
#
_entry.id   AF-A0A5M9L6A9-F1
#
_cell.length_a   1.000
_cell.length_b   1.000
_cell.length_c   1.000
_cell.angle_alpha   90.00
_cell.angle_beta   90.00
_cell.angle_gamma   90.00
#
_symmetry.space_group_name_H-M   'P 1'
#
loop_
_entity.id
_entity.type
_entity.pdbx_description
1 polymer ?
#
loop_
_entity_poly.entity_id
_entity_poly.type
_entity_poly.pdbx_seq_one_letter_code
_entity_poly.pdbx_strand_id
1 'polypeptide(L)'
;MGDREAAIQAAISDIDAGVFLKQEDFLVQWILEEDARAFPPSHARAREMANRILRMNGDHRPVGKHWMAAFLKRNPRVASVVGRKIKAARAEGATLVQIRAFLELFERTRTRLGMRAEDI
;
A
#
# COMPACT_ATOMS: atom_id res chain seq x y z
N MET A 1 7.68 40.67 22.61
CA MET A 1 6.50 40.17 21.86
C MET A 1 6.81 38.97 20.95
N GLY A 2 8.07 38.48 20.82
CA GLY A 2 8.41 37.38 19.90
C GLY A 2 8.50 35.97 20.50
N ASP A 3 8.70 35.84 21.81
CA ASP A 3 9.02 34.54 22.43
C ASP A 3 7.82 33.58 22.50
N ARG A 4 6.63 34.13 22.75
CA ARG A 4 5.37 33.36 22.84
C ARG A 4 4.89 32.87 21.47
N GLU A 5 5.14 33.66 20.43
CA GLU A 5 4.74 33.34 19.06
C GLU A 5 5.64 32.24 18.47
N ALA A 6 6.95 32.31 18.73
CA ALA A 6 7.89 31.24 18.37
C ALA A 6 7.55 29.91 19.05
N ALA A 7 7.18 29.94 20.34
CA ALA A 7 6.80 28.74 21.08
C ALA A 7 5.51 28.07 20.55
N ILE A 8 4.51 28.89 20.15
CA ILE A 8 3.27 28.38 19.54
C ILE A 8 3.59 27.72 18.19
N GLN A 9 4.45 28.34 17.38
CA GLN A 9 4.77 27.81 16.05
C GLN A 9 5.60 26.53 16.09
N ALA A 10 6.50 26.41 17.07
CA ALA A 10 7.23 25.17 17.33
C ALA A 10 6.27 24.03 17.72
N ALA A 11 5.35 24.29 18.65
CA ALA A 11 4.38 23.28 19.09
C ALA A 11 3.45 22.80 17.95
N ILE A 12 3.00 23.70 17.08
CA ILE A 12 2.20 23.34 15.90
C ILE A 12 3.02 22.47 14.95
N SER A 13 4.28 22.84 14.68
CA SER A 13 5.18 22.06 13.81
C SER A 13 5.44 20.65 14.36
N ASP A 14 5.57 20.50 15.69
CA ASP A 14 5.78 19.20 16.35
C ASP A 14 4.53 18.32 16.25
N ILE A 15 3.34 18.90 16.39
CA ILE A 15 2.07 18.21 16.20
C ILE A 15 1.93 17.73 14.74
N ASP A 16 2.20 18.61 13.77
CA ASP A 16 2.14 18.29 12.35
C ASP A 16 3.16 17.19 11.98
N ALA A 17 4.38 17.27 12.52
CA ALA A 17 5.39 16.23 12.35
C ALA A 17 4.93 14.89 12.95
N GLY A 18 4.32 14.90 14.15
CA GLY A 18 3.78 13.70 14.79
C GLY A 18 2.63 13.07 14.00
N VAL A 19 1.74 13.87 13.42
CA VAL A 19 0.66 13.40 12.53
C VAL A 19 1.23 12.82 11.24
N PHE A 20 2.20 13.51 10.64
CA PHE A 20 2.85 13.07 9.40
C PHE A 20 3.58 11.73 9.58
N LEU A 21 4.30 11.54 10.68
CA LEU A 21 4.97 10.28 10.99
C LEU A 21 3.98 9.12 11.13
N LYS A 22 2.82 9.33 11.76
CA LYS A 22 1.77 8.30 11.86
C LYS A 22 1.18 7.91 10.51
N GLN A 23 0.96 8.88 9.62
CA GLN A 23 0.50 8.61 8.25
C GLN A 23 1.55 7.84 7.44
N GLU A 24 2.82 8.19 7.63
CA GLU A 24 3.95 7.56 6.98
C GLU A 24 4.11 6.09 7.44
N ASP A 25 4.00 5.83 8.74
CA ASP A 25 4.04 4.49 9.32
C ASP A 25 2.89 3.61 8.81
N PHE A 26 1.68 4.16 8.69
CA PHE A 26 0.55 3.44 8.11
C PHE A 26 0.83 3.04 6.66
N LEU A 27 1.38 3.95 5.85
CA LEU A 27 1.74 3.65 4.46
C LEU A 27 2.84 2.58 4.38
N VAL A 28 3.83 2.64 5.27
CA VAL A 28 4.90 1.62 5.36
C VAL A 28 4.31 0.24 5.66
N GLN A 29 3.42 0.15 6.66
CA GLN A 29 2.75 -1.10 7.02
C GLN A 29 1.94 -1.66 5.85
N TRP A 30 1.15 -0.82 5.17
CA TRP A 30 0.40 -1.23 3.99
C TRP A 30 1.31 -1.76 2.86
N ILE A 31 2.45 -1.13 2.59
CA ILE A 31 3.42 -1.62 1.58
C ILE A 31 3.95 -3.01 1.93
N LEU A 32 4.29 -3.24 3.20
CA LEU A 32 4.80 -4.54 3.67
C LEU A 32 3.73 -5.64 3.54
N GLU A 33 2.47 -5.33 3.83
CA GLU A 33 1.35 -6.27 3.68
C GLU A 33 1.08 -6.62 2.21
N GLU A 34 1.23 -5.65 1.30
CA GLU A 34 1.13 -5.92 -0.15
C GLU A 34 2.30 -6.80 -0.64
N ASP A 35 3.53 -6.59 -0.14
CA ASP A 35 4.67 -7.46 -0.46
C ASP A 35 4.50 -8.88 0.10
N ALA A 36 3.96 -9.00 1.32
CA ALA A 36 3.65 -10.30 1.93
C ALA A 36 2.64 -11.11 1.09
N ARG A 37 1.72 -10.42 0.39
CA ARG A 37 0.80 -11.02 -0.59
C ARG A 37 1.41 -11.22 -1.97
N ALA A 38 2.72 -11.05 -2.10
CA ALA A 38 3.48 -11.09 -3.34
C ALA A 38 2.97 -10.10 -4.41
N PHE A 39 2.42 -8.98 -3.97
CA PHE A 39 1.89 -7.93 -4.83
C PHE A 39 2.47 -6.54 -4.49
N PRO A 40 3.81 -6.39 -4.47
CA PRO A 40 4.45 -5.14 -4.09
C PRO A 40 3.95 -3.97 -4.96
N PRO A 41 3.64 -2.81 -4.36
CA PRO A 41 3.14 -1.66 -5.11
C PRO A 41 4.21 -1.02 -5.98
N SER A 42 3.81 -0.47 -7.12
CA SER A 42 4.65 0.44 -7.89
C SER A 42 4.79 1.79 -7.18
N HIS A 43 5.78 2.62 -7.59
CA HIS A 43 5.90 3.99 -7.07
C HIS A 43 4.63 4.82 -7.28
N ALA A 44 3.94 4.64 -8.42
CA ALA A 44 2.69 5.32 -8.69
C ALA A 44 1.58 4.90 -7.72
N ARG A 45 1.42 3.59 -7.48
CA ARG A 45 0.39 3.06 -6.56
C ARG A 45 0.67 3.45 -5.10
N ALA A 46 1.93 3.44 -4.69
CA ALA A 46 2.32 3.94 -3.36
C ALA A 46 2.03 5.44 -3.20
N ARG A 47 2.26 6.24 -4.25
CA ARG A 47 1.93 7.68 -4.26
C ARG A 47 0.43 7.93 -4.20
N GLU A 48 -0.37 7.15 -4.92
CA GLU A 48 -1.82 7.21 -4.87
C GLU A 48 -2.36 6.87 -3.47
N MET A 49 -1.80 5.83 -2.83
CA MET A 49 -2.17 5.48 -1.47
C MET A 49 -1.79 6.59 -0.48
N ALA A 50 -0.61 7.21 -0.62
CA ALA A 50 -0.22 8.36 0.19
C ALA A 50 -1.23 9.52 0.06
N ASN A 51 -1.63 9.86 -1.16
CA ASN A 51 -2.65 10.89 -1.40
C ASN A 51 -4.02 10.51 -0.82
N ARG A 52 -4.38 9.23 -0.82
CA ARG A 52 -5.62 8.74 -0.20
C ARG A 52 -5.59 8.93 1.31
N ILE A 53 -4.48 8.60 1.96
CA ILE A 53 -4.31 8.79 3.41
C ILE A 53 -4.40 10.28 3.78
N LEU A 54 -3.77 11.16 2.99
CA LEU A 54 -3.88 12.61 3.19
C LEU A 54 -5.34 13.08 3.13
N ARG A 55 -6.08 12.67 2.08
CA ARG A 55 -7.50 13.03 1.92
C ARG A 55 -8.38 12.51 3.06
N MET A 56 -8.11 11.29 3.55
CA MET A 56 -8.83 10.73 4.69
C MET A 56 -8.62 11.55 5.97
N ASN A 57 -7.49 12.24 6.09
CA ASN A 57 -7.14 13.08 7.22
C ASN A 57 -7.43 14.59 6.97
N GLY A 58 -8.14 14.91 5.89
CA GLY A 58 -8.56 16.28 5.57
C GLY A 58 -7.54 17.13 4.81
N ASP A 59 -6.36 16.59 4.44
CA ASP A 59 -5.44 17.28 3.53
C ASP A 59 -5.67 16.85 2.09
N HIS A 60 -6.18 17.78 1.27
CA HIS A 60 -6.47 17.55 -0.14
C HIS A 60 -5.29 17.90 -1.06
N ARG A 61 -4.19 18.45 -0.52
CA ARG A 61 -3.01 18.77 -1.31
C ARG A 61 -2.26 17.48 -1.62
N PRO A 62 -2.00 17.18 -2.90
CA PRO A 62 -1.27 15.98 -3.26
C PRO A 62 0.19 16.08 -2.82
N VAL A 63 0.81 14.93 -2.55
CA VAL A 63 2.24 14.86 -2.25
C VAL A 63 3.07 15.46 -3.39
N GLY A 64 4.18 16.14 -3.08
CA GLY A 64 5.04 16.78 -4.09
C GLY A 64 5.78 15.79 -5.00
N LYS A 65 6.31 16.25 -6.15
CA LYS A 65 7.00 15.41 -7.16
C LYS A 65 8.12 14.53 -6.57
N HIS A 66 8.94 15.09 -5.69
CA HIS A 66 10.08 14.40 -5.07
C HIS A 66 9.74 13.66 -3.78
N TRP A 67 8.47 13.72 -3.35
CA TRP A 67 8.05 13.15 -2.06
C TRP A 67 8.32 11.65 -1.97
N MET A 68 8.13 10.89 -3.06
CA MET A 68 8.37 9.45 -3.07
C MET A 68 9.83 9.11 -2.82
N ALA A 69 10.77 9.84 -3.43
CA ALA A 69 12.19 9.65 -3.19
C ALA A 69 12.56 9.97 -1.73
N ALA A 70 12.00 11.04 -1.17
CA ALA A 70 12.21 11.40 0.23
C ALA A 70 11.61 10.36 1.20
N PHE A 71 10.40 9.87 0.92
CA PHE A 71 9.72 8.81 1.66
C PHE A 71 10.56 7.54 1.73
N LEU A 72 11.10 7.07 0.60
CA LEU A 72 11.94 5.87 0.57
C LEU A 72 13.29 6.08 1.28
N LYS A 73 13.84 7.30 1.23
CA LYS A 73 15.05 7.65 1.97
C LYS A 73 14.83 7.59 3.49
N ARG A 74 13.65 8.02 3.96
CA ARG A 74 13.27 7.94 5.39
C ARG A 74 12.90 6.52 5.82
N ASN A 75 12.39 5.69 4.90
CA ASN A 75 11.88 4.34 5.19
C ASN A 75 12.63 3.25 4.40
N PRO A 76 13.89 2.95 4.77
CA PRO A 76 14.72 1.99 4.04
C PRO A 76 14.11 0.58 3.98
N ARG A 77 13.28 0.21 4.97
CA ARG A 77 12.62 -1.09 5.05
C ARG A 77 11.68 -1.41 3.87
N VAL A 78 11.12 -0.39 3.22
CA VAL A 78 10.26 -0.55 2.04
C VAL A 78 10.93 -0.12 0.73
N ALA A 79 12.15 0.44 0.79
CA ALA A 79 12.87 0.95 -0.38
C ALA A 79 13.17 -0.14 -1.42
N SER A 80 13.43 -1.37 -0.98
CA SER A 80 13.66 -2.53 -1.86
C SER A 80 12.38 -3.24 -2.29
N VAL A 81 11.24 -2.86 -1.73
CA VAL A 81 9.92 -3.46 -1.96
C VAL A 81 9.17 -2.69 -3.04
N VAL A 82 9.08 -1.37 -2.90
CA VAL A 82 8.35 -0.52 -3.85
C VAL A 82 9.00 -0.59 -5.23
N GLY A 83 8.18 -0.78 -6.27
CA GLY A 83 8.66 -0.87 -7.65
C GLY A 83 9.30 -2.21 -8.02
N ARG A 84 9.39 -3.17 -7.09
CA ARG A 84 9.84 -4.53 -7.39
C ARG A 84 8.93 -5.15 -8.45
N LYS A 85 9.52 -5.57 -9.57
CA LYS A 85 8.79 -6.27 -10.63
C LYS A 85 8.38 -7.65 -10.12
N ILE A 86 7.11 -7.99 -10.31
CA ILE A 86 6.66 -9.38 -10.16
C ILE A 86 7.35 -10.18 -11.26
N LYS A 87 7.97 -11.32 -10.90
CA LYS A 87 8.67 -12.19 -11.86
C LYS A 87 7.68 -12.65 -12.95
N ALA A 88 8.03 -12.45 -14.22
CA ALA A 88 7.20 -12.82 -15.37
C ALA A 88 6.77 -14.30 -15.34
N ALA A 89 7.67 -15.20 -14.92
CA ALA A 89 7.39 -16.61 -14.71
C ALA A 89 6.20 -16.90 -13.77
N ARG A 90 5.84 -15.97 -12.87
CA ARG A 90 4.65 -16.10 -12.02
C ARG A 90 3.36 -15.75 -12.75
N ALA A 91 3.41 -14.79 -13.68
CA ALA A 91 2.29 -14.47 -14.56
C ALA A 91 2.13 -15.54 -15.66
N GLU A 92 3.24 -16.06 -16.18
CA GLU A 92 3.29 -17.07 -17.24
C GLU A 92 3.10 -18.50 -16.70
N GLY A 93 3.30 -18.72 -15.40
CA GLY A 93 3.19 -20.01 -14.75
C GLY A 93 1.75 -20.51 -14.57
N ALA A 94 0.75 -19.76 -15.00
CA ALA A 94 -0.65 -20.20 -15.05
C ALA A 94 -0.93 -20.83 -16.43
N THR A 95 -0.59 -22.11 -16.58
CA THR A 95 -0.91 -22.84 -17.81
C THR A 95 -2.40 -23.14 -17.90
N LEU A 96 -2.91 -23.29 -19.12
CA LEU A 96 -4.30 -23.68 -19.35
C LEU A 96 -4.67 -25.02 -18.68
N VAL A 97 -3.69 -25.92 -18.52
CA VAL A 97 -3.86 -27.18 -17.78
C VAL A 97 -4.06 -26.94 -16.29
N GLN A 98 -3.25 -26.10 -15.66
CA GLN A 98 -3.39 -25.76 -14.23
C GLN A 98 -4.69 -25.01 -13.96
N ILE A 99 -5.09 -24.10 -14.86
CA ILE A 99 -6.36 -23.38 -14.75
C ILE A 99 -7.54 -24.35 -14.82
N ARG A 100 -7.53 -25.29 -15.80
CA ARG A 100 -8.57 -26.33 -15.91
C ARG A 100 -8.62 -27.22 -14.67
N ALA A 101 -7.48 -27.73 -14.22
CA ALA A 101 -7.42 -28.58 -13.03
C ALA A 101 -7.95 -27.87 -11.77
N PHE A 102 -7.63 -26.58 -11.61
CA PHE A 102 -8.18 -25.76 -10.53
C PHE A 102 -9.70 -25.63 -10.63
N LEU A 103 -10.22 -25.24 -11.81
CA LEU A 103 -11.65 -25.04 -12.02
C LEU A 103 -12.44 -26.34 -11.83
N GLU A 104 -11.94 -27.47 -12.33
CA GLU A 104 -12.56 -28.79 -12.11
C GLU A 104 -12.59 -29.17 -10.62
N LEU A 105 -11.48 -28.94 -9.90
CA LEU A 105 -11.42 -29.20 -8.46
C LEU A 105 -12.37 -28.30 -7.66
N PHE A 106 -12.43 -27.02 -8.04
CA PHE A 106 -13.33 -26.04 -7.45
C PHE A 106 -14.79 -26.47 -7.64
N GLU A 107 -15.18 -26.80 -8.87
CA GLU A 107 -16.53 -27.26 -9.20
C GLU A 107 -16.90 -28.54 -8.45
N ARG A 108 -16.00 -29.53 -8.42
CA ARG A 108 -16.23 -30.76 -7.66
C ARG A 108 -16.42 -30.49 -6.17
N THR A 109 -15.64 -29.56 -5.61
CA THR A 109 -15.73 -29.19 -4.20
C THR A 109 -17.03 -28.42 -3.91
N ARG A 110 -17.42 -27.52 -4.81
CA ARG A 110 -18.68 -26.78 -4.77
C ARG A 110 -19.88 -27.72 -4.75
N THR A 111 -19.94 -28.67 -5.69
CA THR A 111 -21.01 -29.68 -5.75
C THR A 111 -21.01 -30.57 -4.51
N ARG A 112 -19.85 -31.05 -4.06
CA ARG A 112 -19.75 -31.91 -2.86
C ARG A 112 -20.26 -31.22 -1.60
N LEU A 113 -20.03 -29.91 -1.47
CA LEU A 113 -20.47 -29.12 -0.32
C LEU A 113 -21.89 -28.56 -0.50
N GLY A 114 -22.56 -28.80 -1.64
CA GLY A 114 -23.90 -28.31 -1.92
C GLY A 114 -23.99 -26.78 -2.06
N MET A 115 -22.86 -26.09 -2.28
CA MET A 115 -22.83 -24.64 -2.47
C MET A 115 -23.38 -24.31 -3.85
N ARG A 116 -24.34 -23.39 -3.94
CA ARG A 116 -24.87 -22.97 -5.24
C ARG A 116 -24.01 -21.85 -5.81
N ALA A 117 -24.05 -21.68 -7.13
CA ALA A 117 -23.30 -20.62 -7.81
C ALA A 117 -23.66 -19.21 -7.30
N GLU A 118 -24.91 -19.05 -6.89
CA GLU A 118 -25.52 -17.82 -6.36
C GLU A 118 -25.15 -17.49 -4.91
N ASP A 119 -24.43 -18.39 -4.22
CA ASP A 119 -23.97 -18.18 -2.83
C ASP A 119 -22.51 -17.67 -2.77
N ILE A 120 -21.88 -17.34 -3.91
CA ILE A 120 -20.45 -16.98 -4.06
C ILE A 120 -20.28 -15.55 -4.57
#